data_AF-A0A7Y6NJL2-F1
#
_entry.id   AF-A0A7Y6NJL2-F1
#
_cell.length_a   1.000
_cell.length_b   1.000
_cell.length_c   1.000
_cell.angle_alpha   90.00
_cell.angle_beta   90.00
_cell.angle_gamma   90.00
#
_symmetry.space_group_name_H-M   'P 1'
#
loop_
_entity.id
_entity.type
_entity.pdbx_description
1 polymer ?
#
loop_
_entity_poly.entity_id
_entity_poly.type
_entity_poly.pdbx_seq_one_letter_code
_entity_poly.pdbx_strand_id
1 'polypeptide(L)'
;MFQVLTALGFTAYDFALLLFCPVGGLIGSWAHVLVQAGDLQRFPSGTSVRFAKPAIALFRIGWIGARLSLGAILGFLVALYFVGAMQPSAATFARLIGLSIIAGYAAPRLWVAQEEILVQSVLTRVRSEMGVEALSDSTANPPSPAAK
;
A
#
# COMPACT_ATOMS: atom_id res chain seq x y z
N MET A 1 -10.34 -36.25 2.28
CA MET A 1 -10.13 -34.78 2.14
C MET A 1 -9.84 -34.39 0.69
N PHE A 2 -8.81 -34.95 0.05
CA PHE A 2 -8.46 -34.66 -1.36
C PHE A 2 -9.63 -34.85 -2.35
N GLN A 3 -10.42 -35.91 -2.21
CA GLN A 3 -11.58 -36.20 -3.06
C GLN A 3 -12.70 -35.14 -2.99
N VAL A 4 -12.96 -34.57 -1.81
CA VAL A 4 -13.97 -33.51 -1.60
C VAL A 4 -13.54 -32.19 -2.26
N LEU A 5 -12.23 -31.91 -2.26
CA LEU A 5 -11.67 -30.72 -2.92
C LEU A 5 -11.72 -30.83 -4.45
N THR A 6 -11.43 -32.00 -5.03
CA THR A 6 -11.66 -32.23 -6.48
C THR A 6 -13.13 -32.11 -6.87
N ALA A 7 -14.06 -32.53 -6.00
CA ALA A 7 -15.50 -32.37 -6.24
C ALA A 7 -15.95 -30.89 -6.20
N LEU A 8 -15.20 -30.02 -5.51
CA LEU A 8 -15.39 -28.57 -5.47
C LEU A 8 -14.68 -27.84 -6.64
N GLY A 9 -14.04 -28.57 -7.56
CA GLY A 9 -13.29 -28.00 -8.69
C GLY A 9 -11.89 -27.52 -8.33
N PHE A 10 -11.39 -27.83 -7.14
CA PHE A 10 -10.04 -27.49 -6.70
C PHE A 10 -9.02 -28.47 -7.29
N THR A 11 -8.12 -27.95 -8.12
CA THR A 11 -7.05 -28.70 -8.77
C THR A 11 -5.74 -28.59 -7.98
N ALA A 12 -4.78 -29.49 -8.22
CA ALA A 12 -3.43 -29.36 -7.66
C ALA A 12 -2.74 -28.05 -8.08
N TYR A 13 -3.13 -27.49 -9.23
CA TYR A 13 -2.64 -26.22 -9.73
C TYR A 13 -3.13 -25.04 -8.87
N ASP A 14 -4.36 -25.08 -8.37
CA ASP A 14 -4.91 -24.05 -7.48
C ASP A 14 -4.17 -24.01 -6.14
N PHE A 15 -3.80 -25.18 -5.62
CA PHE A 15 -2.95 -25.27 -4.43
C PHE A 15 -1.56 -24.67 -4.65
N ALA A 16 -0.96 -24.89 -5.83
CA ALA A 16 0.30 -24.26 -6.18
C ALA A 16 0.15 -22.72 -6.23
N LEU A 17 -0.91 -22.20 -6.86
CA LEU A 17 -1.16 -20.76 -6.88
C LEU A 17 -1.35 -20.17 -5.48
N LEU A 18 -2.11 -20.84 -4.62
CA LEU A 18 -2.32 -20.44 -3.23
C LEU A 18 -1.05 -20.39 -2.40
N LEU A 19 -0.03 -21.19 -2.74
CA LEU A 19 1.26 -21.16 -2.06
C LEU A 19 2.21 -20.12 -2.69
N PHE A 20 2.33 -20.12 -4.01
CA PHE A 20 3.35 -19.34 -4.72
C PHE A 20 2.99 -17.87 -4.92
N CYS A 21 1.71 -17.51 -5.12
CA CYS A 21 1.33 -16.11 -5.29
C CYS A 21 1.51 -15.26 -4.02
N PRO A 22 1.18 -15.72 -2.80
CA PRO A 22 1.52 -14.98 -1.58
C PRO A 22 3.03 -14.77 -1.43
N VAL A 23 3.83 -15.79 -1.76
CA VAL A 23 5.30 -15.69 -1.75
C VAL A 23 5.78 -14.65 -2.76
N GLY A 24 5.22 -14.65 -3.98
CA GLY A 24 5.50 -13.63 -4.98
C GLY A 24 5.15 -12.22 -4.52
N GLY A 25 3.96 -12.04 -3.94
CA GLY A 25 3.55 -10.77 -3.34
C GLY A 25 4.45 -10.30 -2.19
N LEU A 26 4.94 -11.23 -1.37
CA LEU A 26 5.90 -10.95 -0.30
C LEU A 26 7.26 -10.52 -0.85
N ILE A 27 7.76 -11.19 -1.89
CA ILE A 27 9.00 -10.80 -2.60
C ILE A 27 8.87 -9.40 -3.21
N GLY A 28 7.72 -9.11 -3.85
CA GLY A 28 7.44 -7.79 -4.43
C GLY A 28 7.44 -6.68 -3.38
N SER A 29 6.75 -6.90 -2.26
CA SER A 29 6.70 -5.93 -1.16
C SER A 29 8.07 -5.76 -0.48
N TRP A 30 8.85 -6.84 -0.35
CA TRP A 30 10.21 -6.78 0.15
C TRP A 30 11.13 -5.97 -0.78
N ALA A 31 11.04 -6.15 -2.10
CA ALA A 31 11.77 -5.35 -3.07
C ALA A 31 11.44 -3.85 -2.93
N HIS A 32 10.17 -3.52 -2.69
CA HIS A 32 9.76 -2.14 -2.42
C HIS A 32 10.40 -1.59 -1.13
N VAL A 33 10.45 -2.38 -0.06
CA VAL A 33 11.13 -1.98 1.19
C VAL A 33 12.63 -1.78 0.97
N LEU A 34 13.29 -2.60 0.16
CA LEU A 34 14.71 -2.42 -0.16
C LEU A 34 14.99 -1.11 -0.91
N VAL A 35 14.15 -0.77 -1.87
CA VAL A 35 14.25 0.51 -2.60
C VAL A 35 14.08 1.69 -1.63
N GLN A 36 13.14 1.58 -0.68
CA GLN A 36 12.96 2.60 0.35
C GLN A 36 14.10 2.60 1.39
N ALA A 37 14.75 1.46 1.62
CA ALA A 37 15.83 1.36 2.58
C ALA A 37 17.09 2.14 2.17
N GLY A 38 17.32 2.26 0.85
CA GLY A 38 18.37 3.12 0.31
C GLY A 38 18.10 4.61 0.49
N ASP A 39 16.83 5.01 0.63
CA ASP A 39 16.39 6.38 0.83
C ASP A 39 16.23 6.66 2.35
N LEU A 40 17.35 6.93 3.01
CA LEU A 40 17.43 7.09 4.48
C LEU A 40 16.46 8.16 5.04
N GLN A 41 15.94 9.07 4.21
CA GLN A 41 15.00 10.12 4.62
C GLN A 41 13.56 9.64 4.86
N ARG A 42 13.15 8.48 4.34
CA ARG A 42 11.77 7.98 4.45
C ARG A 42 11.51 7.00 5.60
N PHE A 43 12.55 6.57 6.30
CA PHE A 43 12.34 5.83 7.54
C PHE A 43 11.70 6.76 8.57
N PRO A 44 10.80 6.25 9.45
CA PRO A 44 10.36 6.98 10.62
C PRO A 44 11.57 7.15 11.56
N SER A 45 12.40 8.15 11.27
CA SER A 45 13.57 8.53 12.03
C SER A 45 13.25 9.84 12.72
N GLY A 46 12.72 9.74 13.93
CA GLY A 46 12.65 10.87 14.83
C GLY A 46 14.01 11.26 15.44
N THR A 47 15.11 10.58 15.15
CA THR A 47 16.44 10.93 15.71
C THR A 47 17.59 10.17 15.05
N SER A 48 18.72 10.87 14.90
CA SER A 48 20.00 10.43 14.36
C SER A 48 20.50 9.10 14.92
N VAL A 49 20.94 8.24 14.00
CA VAL A 49 21.47 6.89 14.26
C VAL A 49 22.82 6.92 14.98
N ARG A 50 22.84 6.41 16.21
CA ARG A 50 23.96 5.63 16.78
C ARG A 50 23.57 4.82 18.02
N PHE A 51 22.51 5.23 18.73
CA PHE A 51 21.95 4.50 19.88
C PHE A 51 20.41 4.56 19.85
N ALA A 52 19.80 3.84 18.91
CA ALA A 52 18.34 3.75 18.83
C ALA A 52 17.83 2.86 19.98
N LYS A 53 17.01 3.44 20.87
CA LYS A 53 16.31 2.72 21.95
C LYS A 53 15.54 1.49 21.38
N PRO A 54 15.41 0.38 22.12
CA PRO A 54 14.75 -0.85 21.64
C PRO A 54 13.32 -0.62 21.12
N ALA A 55 12.62 0.39 21.63
CA ALA A 55 11.29 0.80 21.18
C ALA A 55 11.23 1.23 19.70
N ILE A 56 12.28 1.91 19.20
CA ILE A 56 12.32 2.41 17.81
C ILE A 56 12.58 1.25 16.83
N ALA A 57 13.34 0.23 17.26
CA ALA A 57 13.58 -0.97 16.49
C ALA A 57 12.29 -1.80 16.30
N LEU A 58 11.50 -1.96 17.37
CA LEU A 58 10.19 -2.64 17.30
C LEU A 58 9.23 -1.92 16.35
N PHE A 59 9.17 -0.59 16.38
CA PHE A 59 8.34 0.19 15.47
C PHE A 59 8.77 0.00 14.01
N ARG A 60 10.08 -0.03 13.73
CA ARG A 60 10.63 -0.30 12.39
C ARG A 60 10.25 -1.70 11.89
N ILE A 61 10.39 -2.72 12.73
CA ILE A 61 10.00 -4.10 12.36
C ILE A 61 8.50 -4.17 12.12
N GLY A 62 7.67 -3.52 12.96
CA GLY A 62 6.23 -3.44 12.75
C GLY A 62 5.85 -2.77 11.42
N TRP A 63 6.52 -1.66 11.08
CA TRP A 63 6.30 -0.93 9.83
C TRP A 63 6.71 -1.73 8.57
N ILE A 64 7.82 -2.49 8.66
CA ILE A 64 8.26 -3.41 7.60
C ILE A 64 7.28 -4.59 7.49
N GLY A 65 6.93 -5.17 8.64
CA GLY A 65 6.01 -6.30 8.74
C GLY A 65 4.63 -5.99 8.15
N ALA A 66 4.10 -4.80 8.41
CA ALA A 66 2.83 -4.33 7.86
C ALA A 66 2.86 -4.21 6.32
N ARG A 67 3.99 -3.82 5.72
CA ARG A 67 4.12 -3.81 4.25
C ARG A 67 4.25 -5.21 3.68
N LEU A 68 5.04 -6.08 4.32
CA LEU A 68 5.20 -7.47 3.89
C LEU A 68 3.86 -8.21 3.95
N SER A 69 3.09 -8.03 5.02
CA SER A 69 1.76 -8.64 5.17
C SER A 69 0.79 -8.13 4.11
N LEU A 70 0.82 -6.84 3.78
CA LEU A 70 0.01 -6.27 2.68
C LEU A 70 0.33 -6.94 1.33
N GLY A 71 1.61 -7.14 1.03
CA GLY A 71 2.05 -7.85 -0.18
C GLY A 71 1.60 -9.33 -0.20
N ALA A 72 1.74 -10.03 0.93
CA ALA A 72 1.32 -11.42 1.06
C ALA A 72 -0.20 -11.58 0.91
N ILE A 73 -0.99 -10.71 1.53
CA ILE A 73 -2.47 -10.69 1.41
C ILE A 73 -2.85 -10.43 -0.04
N LEU A 74 -2.20 -9.48 -0.73
CA LEU A 74 -2.52 -9.18 -2.11
C LEU A 74 -2.18 -10.35 -3.05
N GLY A 75 -1.02 -11.00 -2.84
CA GLY A 75 -0.67 -12.24 -3.54
C GLY A 75 -1.67 -13.37 -3.27
N PHE A 76 -2.18 -13.48 -2.04
CA PHE A 76 -3.23 -14.44 -1.69
C PHE A 76 -4.56 -14.14 -2.39
N LEU A 77 -4.98 -12.88 -2.45
CA LEU A 77 -6.18 -12.47 -3.17
C LEU A 77 -6.07 -12.74 -4.67
N VAL A 78 -4.89 -12.50 -5.26
CA VAL A 78 -4.62 -12.87 -6.66
C VAL A 78 -4.74 -14.38 -6.83
N ALA A 79 -4.19 -15.19 -5.93
CA ALA A 79 -4.36 -16.64 -6.00
C ALA A 79 -5.85 -17.01 -6.00
N LEU A 80 -6.59 -16.51 -5.01
CA LEU A 80 -8.01 -16.81 -4.80
C LEU A 80 -8.89 -16.41 -6.00
N TYR A 81 -8.55 -15.30 -6.66
CA TYR A 81 -9.26 -14.82 -7.84
C TYR A 81 -9.15 -15.78 -9.04
N PHE A 82 -8.02 -16.48 -9.17
CA PHE A 82 -7.76 -17.38 -10.30
C PHE A 82 -8.02 -18.86 -9.99
N VAL A 83 -8.37 -19.19 -8.73
CA VAL A 83 -8.75 -20.55 -8.34
C VAL A 83 -9.94 -21.03 -9.18
N GLY A 84 -9.81 -22.19 -9.81
CA GLY A 84 -10.88 -22.84 -10.57
C GLY A 84 -11.24 -22.16 -11.91
N ALA A 85 -10.64 -21.01 -12.22
CA ALA A 85 -10.91 -20.27 -13.46
C ALA A 85 -9.85 -20.52 -14.56
N MET A 86 -8.67 -21.05 -14.20
CA MET A 86 -7.51 -21.09 -15.10
C MET A 86 -7.16 -22.49 -15.59
N GLN A 87 -6.82 -22.57 -16.88
CA GLN A 87 -6.23 -23.78 -17.46
C GLN A 87 -4.82 -24.01 -16.90
N PRO A 88 -4.48 -25.26 -16.49
CA PRO A 88 -3.17 -25.57 -15.94
C PRO A 88 -2.11 -25.54 -17.06
N SER A 89 -1.44 -24.39 -17.19
CA SER A 89 -0.29 -24.23 -18.08
C SER A 89 0.85 -23.51 -17.36
N ALA A 90 2.10 -23.89 -17.68
CA ALA A 90 3.28 -23.26 -17.10
C ALA A 90 3.37 -21.76 -17.44
N ALA A 91 2.90 -21.36 -18.64
CA ALA A 91 2.90 -19.97 -19.06
C ALA A 91 1.93 -19.11 -18.23
N THR A 92 0.72 -19.62 -17.96
CA THR A 92 -0.26 -18.95 -17.09
C THR A 92 0.28 -18.80 -15.68
N PHE A 93 0.92 -19.86 -15.16
CA PHE A 93 1.51 -19.87 -13.83
C PHE A 93 2.59 -18.79 -13.65
N ALA A 94 3.53 -18.71 -14.59
CA ALA A 94 4.59 -17.70 -14.56
C ALA A 94 4.02 -16.27 -14.61
N ARG A 95 2.98 -16.04 -15.41
CA ARG A 95 2.30 -14.73 -15.48
C ARG A 95 1.63 -14.37 -14.14
N LEU A 96 0.97 -15.33 -13.49
CA LEU A 96 0.31 -15.11 -12.21
C LEU A 96 1.31 -14.78 -11.10
N ILE A 97 2.42 -15.51 -11.04
CA ILE A 97 3.51 -15.20 -10.12
C ILE A 97 4.08 -13.81 -10.42
N GLY A 98 4.37 -13.50 -11.69
CA GLY A 98 4.88 -12.19 -12.07
C GLY A 98 3.94 -11.05 -11.68
N LEU A 99 2.63 -11.22 -11.93
CA LEU A 99 1.59 -10.27 -11.50
C LEU A 99 1.55 -10.13 -9.98
N SER A 100 1.67 -11.22 -9.22
CA SER A 100 1.71 -11.18 -7.76
C SER A 100 2.89 -10.36 -7.23
N ILE A 101 4.07 -10.48 -7.85
CA ILE A 101 5.28 -9.73 -7.49
C ILE A 101 5.09 -8.24 -7.79
N ILE A 102 4.62 -7.92 -9.00
CA ILE A 102 4.39 -6.52 -9.39
C ILE A 102 3.32 -5.89 -8.50
N ALA A 103 2.24 -6.61 -8.22
CA ALA A 103 1.17 -6.16 -7.34
C ALA A 103 1.69 -5.90 -5.92
N GLY A 104 2.47 -6.84 -5.35
CA GLY A 104 3.09 -6.68 -4.04
C GLY A 104 4.05 -5.49 -3.96
N TYR A 105 4.78 -5.19 -5.04
CA TYR A 105 5.65 -4.01 -5.14
C TYR A 105 4.85 -2.69 -5.25
N ALA A 106 3.76 -2.69 -6.00
CA ALA A 106 2.96 -1.50 -6.26
C ALA A 106 2.00 -1.13 -5.11
N ALA A 107 1.55 -2.10 -4.31
CA ALA A 107 0.54 -1.90 -3.27
C ALA A 107 0.84 -0.75 -2.30
N PRO A 108 2.06 -0.60 -1.75
CA PRO A 108 2.33 0.48 -0.80
C PRO A 108 2.32 1.86 -1.47
N ARG A 109 2.68 1.95 -2.76
CA ARG A 109 2.63 3.20 -3.52
C ARG A 109 1.20 3.63 -3.80
N LEU A 110 0.34 2.67 -4.13
CA LEU A 110 -1.08 2.94 -4.37
C LEU A 110 -1.77 3.45 -3.10
N TRP A 111 -1.46 2.86 -1.95
CA TRP A 111 -2.00 3.29 -0.66
C TRP A 111 -1.67 4.75 -0.34
N VAL A 112 -0.39 5.14 -0.49
CA VAL A 112 0.05 6.53 -0.24
C VAL A 112 -0.65 7.51 -1.18
N ALA A 113 -0.80 7.16 -2.47
CA ALA A 113 -1.51 8.01 -3.42
C ALA A 113 -3.00 8.18 -3.06
N GLN A 114 -3.65 7.13 -2.56
CA GLN A 114 -5.04 7.21 -2.10
C GLN A 114 -5.19 8.05 -0.83
N GLU A 115 -4.24 7.94 0.10
CA GLU A 115 -4.22 8.72 1.34
C GLU A 115 -4.15 10.22 1.05
N GLU A 116 -3.29 10.66 0.13
CA GLU A 116 -3.17 12.07 -0.27
C GLU A 116 -4.48 12.64 -0.83
N ILE A 117 -5.16 11.88 -1.70
CA ILE A 117 -6.45 12.27 -2.29
C ILE A 117 -7.54 12.38 -1.21
N LEU A 118 -7.57 11.42 -0.28
CA LEU A 118 -8.56 11.39 0.78
C LEU A 118 -8.36 12.55 1.77
N VAL A 119 -7.10 12.83 2.14
CA VAL A 119 -6.74 13.96 3.01
C VAL A 119 -7.14 15.28 2.38
N GLN A 120 -6.88 15.50 1.09
CA GLN A 120 -7.30 16.71 0.38
C GLN A 120 -8.83 16.87 0.37
N SER A 121 -9.56 15.77 0.16
CA SER A 121 -11.02 15.77 0.15
C SER A 121 -11.60 16.12 1.53
N VAL A 122 -11.02 15.57 2.60
CA VAL A 122 -11.40 15.87 3.99
C VAL A 122 -11.07 17.33 4.35
N LEU A 123 -9.86 17.80 4.03
CA LEU A 123 -9.45 19.18 4.30
C LEU A 123 -10.35 20.20 3.59
N THR A 124 -10.75 19.92 2.35
CA THR A 124 -11.66 20.79 1.60
C THR A 124 -13.03 20.87 2.28
N ARG A 125 -13.57 19.72 2.74
CA ARG A 125 -14.85 19.68 3.47
C ARG A 125 -14.79 20.40 4.82
N VAL A 126 -13.74 20.14 5.60
CA VAL A 126 -13.52 20.81 6.89
C VAL A 126 -13.36 22.32 6.70
N ARG A 127 -12.65 22.77 5.65
CA ARG A 127 -12.54 24.20 5.31
C ARG A 127 -13.90 24.82 4.94
N SER A 128 -14.75 24.11 4.20
CA SER A 128 -16.11 24.58 3.87
C SER A 128 -17.04 24.62 5.09
N GLU A 129 -16.91 23.67 6.01
CA GLU A 129 -17.72 23.62 7.24
C GLU A 129 -17.28 24.66 8.29
N MET A 130 -15.98 24.99 8.35
CA MET A 130 -15.44 26.00 9.25
C MET A 130 -15.63 27.46 8.77
N GLY A 131 -16.34 27.69 7.66
CA GLY A 131 -16.79 29.05 7.29
C GLY A 131 -15.66 30.05 7.00
N VAL A 132 -14.56 29.63 6.37
CA VAL A 132 -13.47 30.54 5.95
C VAL A 132 -13.82 31.25 4.61
N GLU A 133 -15.09 31.55 4.37
CA GLU A 133 -15.49 32.59 3.40
C GLU A 133 -15.51 33.99 4.05
N ALA A 134 -15.55 34.09 5.39
CA ALA A 134 -15.69 35.37 6.09
C ALA A 134 -14.37 36.13 6.39
N LEU A 135 -13.19 35.53 6.16
CA LEU A 135 -11.89 36.17 6.49
C LEU A 135 -11.09 36.66 5.27
N SER A 136 -11.52 36.31 4.05
CA SER A 136 -10.86 36.78 2.82
C SER A 136 -11.35 38.14 2.32
N ASP A 137 -12.53 38.60 2.75
CA ASP A 137 -13.14 39.85 2.25
C ASP A 137 -12.83 41.08 3.13
N SER A 138 -12.27 40.87 4.33
CA SER A 138 -11.97 41.96 5.28
C SER A 138 -10.54 42.53 5.17
N THR A 139 -9.68 41.99 4.31
CA THR A 139 -8.28 42.46 4.18
C THR A 139 -7.94 43.13 2.83
N ALA A 140 -8.93 43.35 1.96
CA ALA A 140 -8.74 43.96 0.64
C ALA A 140 -9.31 45.39 0.51
N ASN A 141 -9.01 46.30 1.45
CA ASN A 141 -8.87 47.74 1.13
C ASN A 141 -8.36 48.55 2.33
N PRO A 142 -7.12 49.10 2.30
CA PRO A 142 -6.82 50.26 3.13
C PRO A 142 -7.53 51.50 2.55
N PRO A 143 -8.16 52.36 3.36
CA PRO A 143 -8.74 53.60 2.86
C PRO A 143 -7.64 54.50 2.27
N SER A 144 -7.82 54.86 1.00
CA SER A 144 -7.02 55.88 0.30
C SER A 144 -7.01 57.18 1.11
N PRO A 145 -5.85 57.80 1.36
CA PRO A 145 -5.80 59.10 2.01
C PRO A 145 -6.46 60.15 1.10
N ALA A 146 -7.52 60.77 1.61
CA ALA A 146 -8.17 61.88 0.97
C ALA A 146 -7.18 63.05 0.86
N ALA A 147 -6.89 63.44 -0.38
CA ALA A 147 -6.21 64.69 -0.69
C ALA A 147 -7.13 65.87 -0.35
N LYS A 148 -6.69 66.74 0.55
CA LYS A 148 -6.97 68.18 0.54
C LYS A 148 -5.96 68.91 1.41
#